data_AF-A0A955XVI3-F1
#
_entry.id   AF-A0A955XVI3-F1
#
_cell.length_a   1.000
_cell.length_b   1.000
_cell.length_c   1.000
_cell.angle_alpha   90.00
_cell.angle_beta   90.00
_cell.angle_gamma   90.00
#
_symmetry.space_group_name_H-M   'P 1'
#
loop_
_entity.id
_entity.type
_entity.pdbx_description
1 polymer ?
#
loop_
_entity_poly.entity_id
_entity_poly.type
_entity_poly.pdbx_seq_one_letter_code
_entity_poly.pdbx_strand_id
1 'polypeptide(L)'
;MAAGAIIGRGDLSSDASLRESCDVAIVGSGAAGATVARVLSEAGLDVVILEEGPYVPPSRHPEDLYSAMKQSWRDLSMQVARGKSIIPVLQGRCVGGTTVINGAIIHRLPEPIHAAWGDDKGIAERLPYRDFARVFDQLDRELGVAPPSDEVLGENNRLMEKAVEGLGMSGNRIRRSVVGCEGSAQCLQGCPNQRKQAMHVTYIPRAVSQGARVFHGCKVDRILMDGARAIGVSGQFTDDDPMARPPRLTVLASRAVVVAASAIQTPLILAANGFCSRKSLVGRRFQAHPGTSVMGKFPTPVRMWEGATQGYETTELWSERMKFESVGVPLSIGAARLPGFGGALRARFEEFSHIAQWGVQVRCQAMGRVRRGLFGQTVIQYTPTEEDVAILRRGVSILIDMMFQAGAEEVYPGVHGLPEVITSPDQAQPLAGLSNDPRRFHCIAAH
;
A
#
# COMPACT_ATOMS: atom_id res chain seq x y z
N MET A 1 -7.56 18.73 25.79
CA MET A 1 -8.83 17.97 25.72
C MET A 1 -8.78 16.69 26.54
N ALA A 2 -9.88 15.92 26.65
CA ALA A 2 -9.88 14.63 27.35
C ALA A 2 -8.84 13.66 26.77
N ALA A 3 -8.15 12.91 27.64
CA ALA A 3 -7.21 11.87 27.24
C ALA A 3 -7.96 10.73 26.54
N GLY A 4 -7.32 10.06 25.58
CA GLY A 4 -7.86 8.87 24.93
C GLY A 4 -9.05 9.15 24.01
N ALA A 5 -8.83 9.96 22.97
CA ALA A 5 -9.88 10.30 22.02
C ALA A 5 -9.38 10.40 20.57
N ILE A 6 -10.27 10.08 19.62
CA ILE A 6 -10.12 10.38 18.20
C ILE A 6 -11.02 11.59 17.90
N ILE A 7 -10.43 12.67 17.42
CA ILE A 7 -11.02 14.00 17.40
C ILE A 7 -10.93 14.57 15.99
N GLY A 8 -12.07 14.90 15.42
CA GLY A 8 -12.20 15.58 14.15
C GLY A 8 -12.61 17.04 14.31
N ARG A 9 -12.69 17.73 13.17
CA ARG A 9 -13.19 19.11 13.11
C ARG A 9 -14.58 19.29 13.72
N GLY A 10 -15.47 18.31 13.52
CA GLY A 10 -16.86 18.34 14.01
C GLY A 10 -16.99 18.24 15.53
N ASP A 11 -15.96 17.77 16.22
CA ASP A 11 -15.95 17.67 17.69
C ASP A 11 -15.49 18.97 18.37
N LEU A 12 -15.03 19.95 17.58
CA LEU A 12 -14.52 21.22 18.08
C LEU A 12 -15.64 22.26 18.17
N SER A 13 -15.80 22.86 19.36
CA SER A 13 -16.86 23.84 19.66
C SER A 13 -16.62 25.24 19.08
N SER A 14 -15.48 25.48 18.42
CA SER A 14 -15.14 26.80 17.86
C SER A 14 -14.16 26.71 16.70
N ASP A 15 -14.11 27.77 15.90
CA ASP A 15 -13.16 27.96 14.80
C ASP A 15 -11.82 28.55 15.29
N ALA A 16 -11.66 28.69 16.61
CA ALA A 16 -10.45 29.22 17.20
C ALA A 16 -9.26 28.26 17.02
N SER A 17 -8.05 28.82 16.99
CA SER A 17 -6.83 28.01 16.94
C SER A 17 -6.66 27.21 18.24
N LEU A 18 -6.54 25.89 18.12
CA LEU A 18 -6.36 24.97 19.22
C LEU A 18 -4.87 24.83 19.56
N ARG A 19 -4.57 24.76 20.85
CA ARG A 19 -3.22 24.49 21.37
C ARG A 19 -3.26 23.27 22.28
N GLU A 20 -2.36 22.34 22.04
CA GLU A 20 -2.17 21.13 22.83
C GLU A 20 -0.69 20.95 23.17
N SER A 21 -0.39 20.17 24.21
CA SER A 21 0.96 19.74 24.56
C SER A 21 0.99 18.24 24.81
N CYS A 22 2.16 17.63 24.61
CA CYS A 22 2.41 16.20 24.80
C CYS A 22 3.90 15.92 25.02
N ASP A 23 4.25 14.67 25.33
CA ASP A 23 5.64 14.22 25.27
C ASP A 23 6.11 14.06 23.83
N VAL A 24 5.30 13.39 23.00
CA VAL A 24 5.66 13.07 21.61
C VAL A 24 4.51 13.36 20.66
N ALA A 25 4.79 14.20 19.66
CA ALA A 25 3.87 14.46 18.54
C ALA A 25 4.24 13.59 17.33
N ILE A 26 3.26 12.90 16.75
CA ILE A 26 3.42 11.98 15.62
C ILE A 26 2.62 12.51 14.43
N VAL A 27 3.27 12.70 13.29
CA VAL A 27 2.65 13.14 12.04
C VAL A 27 2.40 11.93 11.14
N GLY A 28 1.14 11.56 10.97
CA GLY A 28 0.70 10.39 10.20
C GLY A 28 0.36 9.21 11.12
N SER A 29 -0.78 8.57 10.84
CA SER A 29 -1.33 7.46 11.63
C SER A 29 -1.22 6.10 10.93
N GLY A 30 -0.43 6.02 9.86
CA GLY A 30 -0.17 4.78 9.12
C GLY A 30 0.61 3.73 9.94
N ALA A 31 1.06 2.66 9.26
CA ALA A 31 1.79 1.54 9.89
C ALA A 31 2.89 2.01 10.86
N ALA A 32 3.77 2.91 10.41
CA ALA A 32 4.87 3.42 11.23
C ALA A 32 4.37 4.28 12.41
N GLY A 33 3.50 5.26 12.15
CA GLY A 33 3.03 6.19 13.19
C GLY A 33 2.22 5.51 14.28
N ALA A 34 1.32 4.58 13.90
CA ALA A 34 0.53 3.81 14.85
C ALA A 34 1.41 2.85 15.69
N THR A 35 2.42 2.23 15.08
CA THR A 35 3.37 1.37 15.82
C THR A 35 4.15 2.16 16.86
N VAL A 36 4.65 3.36 16.50
CA VAL A 36 5.33 4.25 17.44
C VAL A 36 4.39 4.70 18.55
N ALA A 37 3.16 5.12 18.20
CA ALA A 37 2.16 5.55 19.17
C ALA A 37 1.87 4.46 20.19
N ARG A 38 1.61 3.23 19.73
CA ARG A 38 1.37 2.08 20.61
C ARG A 38 2.50 1.88 21.61
N VAL A 39 3.76 1.83 21.13
CA VAL A 39 4.93 1.61 22.00
C VAL A 39 5.09 2.72 23.02
N LEU A 40 4.99 3.98 22.59
CA LEU A 40 5.24 5.13 23.48
C LEU A 40 4.11 5.35 24.48
N SER A 41 2.85 5.17 24.09
CA SER A 41 1.71 5.29 24.99
C SER A 41 1.65 4.15 26.00
N GLU A 42 1.95 2.90 25.60
CA GLU A 42 2.08 1.78 26.55
C GLU A 42 3.26 1.94 27.52
N ALA A 43 4.25 2.75 27.16
CA ALA A 43 5.32 3.17 28.07
C ALA A 43 4.95 4.37 28.97
N GLY A 44 3.69 4.84 28.92
CA GLY A 44 3.16 5.92 29.77
C GLY A 44 3.47 7.33 29.29
N LEU A 45 3.91 7.52 28.03
CA LEU A 45 4.13 8.85 27.46
C LEU A 45 2.82 9.45 26.94
N ASP A 46 2.66 10.77 27.10
CA ASP A 46 1.57 11.51 26.47
C ASP A 46 1.84 11.68 24.97
N VAL A 47 0.99 11.09 24.13
CA VAL A 47 1.18 11.03 22.68
C VAL A 47 0.02 11.72 21.98
N VAL A 48 0.36 12.58 21.02
CA VAL A 48 -0.59 13.19 20.09
C VAL A 48 -0.25 12.75 18.67
N ILE A 49 -1.25 12.22 17.95
CA ILE A 49 -1.13 11.81 16.55
C ILE A 49 -1.93 12.79 15.69
N LEU A 50 -1.36 13.25 14.57
CA LEU A 50 -2.05 14.11 13.60
C LEU A 50 -2.12 13.38 12.24
N GLU A 51 -3.33 13.20 11.72
CA GLU A 51 -3.62 12.53 10.45
C GLU A 51 -4.34 13.47 9.49
N GLU A 52 -3.84 13.59 8.25
CA GLU A 52 -4.46 14.44 7.21
C GLU A 52 -5.81 13.88 6.76
N GLY A 53 -5.97 12.56 6.71
CA GLY A 53 -7.21 11.91 6.29
C GLY A 53 -8.28 11.82 7.39
N PRO A 54 -9.53 11.47 7.03
CA PRO A 54 -10.60 11.27 7.99
C PRO A 54 -10.42 9.99 8.82
N TYR A 55 -11.07 9.93 9.98
CA TYR A 55 -11.38 8.66 10.63
C TYR A 55 -12.60 8.03 9.95
N VAL A 56 -12.44 6.82 9.40
CA VAL A 56 -13.52 6.06 8.80
C VAL A 56 -13.81 4.87 9.71
N PRO A 57 -14.90 4.90 10.50
CA PRO A 57 -15.25 3.75 11.32
C PRO A 57 -15.63 2.58 10.40
N PRO A 58 -15.37 1.33 10.82
CA PRO A 58 -15.59 0.18 9.94
C PRO A 58 -17.03 0.03 9.42
N SER A 59 -18.03 0.43 10.21
CA SER A 59 -19.44 0.45 9.80
C SER A 59 -19.77 1.44 8.66
N ARG A 60 -18.83 2.31 8.31
CA ARG A 60 -18.93 3.27 7.21
C ARG A 60 -17.97 2.97 6.06
N HIS A 61 -17.31 1.80 6.06
CA HIS A 61 -16.59 1.36 4.88
C HIS A 61 -17.60 1.07 3.76
N PRO A 62 -17.42 1.65 2.57
CA PRO A 62 -18.32 1.43 1.46
C PRO A 62 -18.09 0.04 0.85
N GLU A 63 -19.13 -0.53 0.29
CA GLU A 63 -19.06 -1.82 -0.41
C GLU A 63 -18.32 -1.69 -1.75
N ASP A 64 -18.47 -0.54 -2.41
CA ASP A 64 -17.86 -0.25 -3.70
C ASP A 64 -16.52 0.47 -3.58
N LEU A 65 -15.60 0.17 -4.50
CA LEU A 65 -14.25 0.74 -4.45
C LEU A 65 -14.21 2.24 -4.80
N TYR A 66 -15.13 2.75 -5.61
CA TYR A 66 -15.11 4.16 -6.01
C TYR A 66 -15.38 5.07 -4.81
N SER A 67 -16.39 4.74 -4.01
CA SER A 67 -16.68 5.40 -2.75
C SER A 67 -15.50 5.27 -1.77
N ALA A 68 -14.85 4.10 -1.70
CA ALA A 68 -13.65 3.91 -0.87
C ALA A 68 -12.51 4.82 -1.32
N MET A 69 -12.29 4.95 -2.64
CA MET A 69 -11.28 5.83 -3.23
C MET A 69 -11.54 7.29 -2.87
N LYS A 70 -12.79 7.74 -2.93
CA LYS A 70 -13.17 9.11 -2.52
C LYS A 70 -12.89 9.37 -1.04
N GLN A 71 -13.19 8.39 -0.19
CA GLN A 71 -13.15 8.56 1.26
C GLN A 71 -11.73 8.42 1.84
N SER A 72 -11.01 7.38 1.44
CA SER A 72 -9.84 6.87 2.17
C SER A 72 -8.55 6.80 1.33
N TRP A 73 -8.61 7.05 0.02
CA TRP A 73 -7.45 6.99 -0.86
C TRP A 73 -6.97 8.41 -1.16
N ARG A 74 -5.65 8.58 -1.22
CA ARG A 74 -5.08 9.87 -1.64
C ARG A 74 -5.48 10.17 -3.08
N ASP A 75 -5.96 11.39 -3.29
CA ASP A 75 -6.32 11.96 -4.59
C ASP A 75 -7.25 11.04 -5.43
N LEU A 76 -8.20 10.35 -4.79
CA LEU A 76 -9.08 9.36 -5.45
C LEU A 76 -8.31 8.31 -6.24
N SER A 77 -7.13 7.90 -5.76
CA SER A 77 -6.22 6.98 -6.46
C SER A 77 -5.60 7.55 -7.76
N MET A 78 -5.69 8.86 -8.01
CA MET A 78 -5.10 9.53 -9.18
C MET A 78 -3.64 9.94 -8.97
N GLN A 79 -3.06 9.66 -7.80
CA GLN A 79 -1.64 9.90 -7.56
C GLN A 79 -0.79 9.01 -8.48
N VAL A 80 0.15 9.62 -9.21
CA VAL A 80 1.00 8.92 -10.17
C VAL A 80 2.48 9.28 -10.02
N ALA A 81 3.32 8.27 -10.20
CA ALA A 81 4.71 8.42 -10.56
C ALA A 81 4.82 8.74 -12.05
N ARG A 82 5.51 9.83 -12.37
CA ARG A 82 5.73 10.32 -13.73
C ARG A 82 7.14 10.02 -14.20
N GLY A 83 7.26 9.52 -15.42
CA GLY A 83 8.52 9.15 -16.04
C GLY A 83 8.32 8.85 -17.52
N LYS A 84 9.04 7.86 -18.05
CA LYS A 84 8.76 7.30 -19.39
C LYS A 84 7.35 6.69 -19.48
N SER A 85 6.85 6.12 -18.39
CA SER A 85 5.47 5.67 -18.23
C SER A 85 4.79 6.38 -17.04
N ILE A 86 3.47 6.30 -16.98
CA ILE A 86 2.66 6.75 -15.85
C ILE A 86 2.36 5.53 -14.99
N ILE A 87 2.74 5.56 -13.72
CA ILE A 87 2.53 4.45 -12.78
C ILE A 87 1.65 4.98 -11.63
N PRO A 88 0.40 4.51 -11.47
CA PRO A 88 -0.39 4.81 -10.29
C PRO A 88 0.33 4.39 -9.01
N VAL A 89 0.30 5.26 -8.00
CA VAL A 89 0.91 5.01 -6.68
C VAL A 89 -0.18 5.04 -5.62
N LEU A 90 -0.63 3.84 -5.24
CA LEU A 90 -1.73 3.65 -4.31
C LEU A 90 -1.30 4.04 -2.90
N GLN A 91 -2.07 4.90 -2.24
CA GLN A 91 -1.75 5.40 -0.90
C GLN A 91 -3.02 5.69 -0.11
N GLY A 92 -3.10 5.17 1.12
CA GLY A 92 -4.17 5.51 2.05
C GLY A 92 -4.00 6.92 2.62
N ARG A 93 -5.12 7.63 2.78
CA ARG A 93 -5.25 8.92 3.46
C ARG A 93 -6.48 8.88 4.36
N CYS A 94 -6.33 8.21 5.49
CA CYS A 94 -7.31 8.07 6.56
C CYS A 94 -6.57 7.64 7.84
N VAL A 95 -7.26 7.67 8.99
CA VAL A 95 -6.71 7.09 10.23
C VAL A 95 -6.36 5.63 10.00
N GLY A 96 -5.07 5.29 10.18
CA GLY A 96 -4.50 3.97 9.87
C GLY A 96 -3.73 3.90 8.53
N GLY A 97 -3.81 4.93 7.69
CA GLY A 97 -3.06 5.05 6.43
C GLY A 97 -3.30 3.89 5.44
N THR A 98 -2.28 3.51 4.67
CA THR A 98 -2.42 2.45 3.67
C THR A 98 -2.76 1.08 4.27
N THR A 99 -2.57 0.85 5.57
CA THR A 99 -2.99 -0.43 6.19
C THR A 99 -4.51 -0.65 6.08
N VAL A 100 -5.29 0.42 5.97
CA VAL A 100 -6.75 0.34 5.75
C VAL A 100 -7.09 -0.20 4.37
N ILE A 101 -6.26 0.05 3.35
CA ILE A 101 -6.59 -0.25 1.94
C ILE A 101 -5.66 -1.29 1.29
N ASN A 102 -4.63 -1.79 1.98
CA ASN A 102 -3.73 -2.82 1.44
C ASN A 102 -4.35 -4.23 1.52
N GLY A 103 -3.70 -5.25 0.94
CA GLY A 103 -4.17 -6.64 1.01
C GLY A 103 -3.75 -7.45 2.24
N ALA A 104 -3.25 -6.77 3.30
CA ALA A 104 -2.81 -7.36 4.57
C ALA A 104 -1.59 -8.28 4.51
N ILE A 105 -0.84 -8.30 3.40
CA ILE A 105 0.36 -9.14 3.24
C ILE A 105 1.43 -8.73 4.25
N ILE A 106 2.04 -9.71 4.92
CA ILE A 106 3.17 -9.53 5.84
C ILE A 106 4.33 -10.42 5.41
N HIS A 107 5.41 -9.79 4.96
CA HIS A 107 6.72 -10.42 4.81
C HIS A 107 7.69 -9.93 5.87
N ARG A 108 8.46 -10.86 6.44
CA ARG A 108 9.64 -10.50 7.23
C ARG A 108 10.73 -10.01 6.28
N LEU A 109 11.49 -8.99 6.71
CA LEU A 109 12.62 -8.47 5.93
C LEU A 109 13.65 -9.60 5.71
N PRO A 110 13.96 -9.98 4.45
CA PRO A 110 14.95 -11.02 4.21
C PRO A 110 16.36 -10.55 4.63
N GLU A 111 17.12 -11.43 5.26
CA GLU A 111 18.49 -11.14 5.71
C GLU A 111 19.40 -10.60 4.60
N PRO A 112 19.41 -11.14 3.36
CA PRO A 112 20.24 -10.57 2.29
C PRO A 112 19.88 -9.13 1.93
N ILE A 113 18.61 -8.73 2.11
CA ILE A 113 18.15 -7.35 1.85
C ILE A 113 18.58 -6.44 3.00
N HIS A 114 18.50 -6.91 4.25
CA HIS A 114 19.04 -6.18 5.40
C HIS A 114 20.56 -6.02 5.30
N ALA A 115 21.28 -7.07 4.89
CA ALA A 115 22.73 -7.03 4.70
C ALA A 115 23.15 -5.97 3.68
N ALA A 116 22.37 -5.75 2.63
CA ALA A 116 22.59 -4.67 1.66
C ALA A 116 22.43 -3.25 2.25
N TRP A 117 21.81 -3.10 3.44
CA TRP A 117 21.81 -1.85 4.20
C TRP A 117 23.06 -1.70 5.07
N GLY A 118 23.78 -2.79 5.34
CA GLY A 118 24.95 -2.84 6.21
C GLY A 118 26.15 -2.04 5.71
N ASP A 119 26.16 -1.63 4.43
CA ASP A 119 27.13 -0.66 3.89
C ASP A 119 27.06 0.69 4.63
N ASP A 120 25.91 1.03 5.22
CA ASP A 120 25.77 2.17 6.11
C ASP A 120 26.10 1.75 7.55
N LYS A 121 27.29 2.16 8.02
CA LYS A 121 27.75 1.89 9.40
C LYS A 121 26.74 2.37 10.45
N GLY A 122 26.04 3.47 10.19
CA GLY A 122 25.05 4.02 11.11
C GLY A 122 23.80 3.15 11.25
N ILE A 123 23.41 2.46 10.18
CA ILE A 123 22.33 1.46 10.19
C ILE A 123 22.84 0.15 10.81
N ALA A 124 23.99 -0.34 10.37
CA ALA A 124 24.58 -1.61 10.83
C ALA A 124 24.75 -1.65 12.36
N GLU A 125 25.19 -0.53 12.97
CA GLU A 125 25.38 -0.42 14.41
C GLU A 125 24.08 -0.30 15.21
N ARG A 126 23.04 0.34 14.64
CA ARG A 126 21.79 0.67 15.36
C ARG A 126 20.65 -0.31 15.14
N LEU A 127 20.67 -1.04 14.03
CA LEU A 127 19.61 -1.94 13.60
C LEU A 127 20.23 -3.27 13.12
N PRO A 128 20.94 -4.03 13.97
CA PRO A 128 21.47 -5.33 13.56
C PRO A 128 20.33 -6.33 13.32
N TYR A 129 20.48 -7.24 12.34
CA TYR A 129 19.40 -8.15 11.94
C TYR A 129 18.86 -9.01 13.10
N ARG A 130 19.72 -9.39 14.05
CA ARG A 130 19.35 -10.16 15.25
C ARG A 130 18.24 -9.51 16.08
N ASP A 131 18.12 -8.18 16.06
CA ASP A 131 17.11 -7.46 16.83
C ASP A 131 15.73 -7.54 16.16
N PHE A 132 15.67 -7.79 14.85
CA PHE A 132 14.42 -7.88 14.09
C PHE A 132 13.64 -9.15 14.39
N ALA A 133 14.29 -10.28 14.69
CA ALA A 133 13.59 -11.55 14.93
C ALA A 133 12.56 -11.43 16.05
N ARG A 134 12.95 -10.85 17.20
CA ARG A 134 12.05 -10.60 18.33
C ARG A 134 10.89 -9.67 17.95
N VAL A 135 11.19 -8.64 17.17
CA VAL A 135 10.17 -7.66 16.71
C VAL A 135 9.19 -8.33 15.76
N PHE A 136 9.66 -9.14 14.80
CA PHE A 136 8.80 -9.89 13.90
C PHE A 136 7.89 -10.85 14.66
N ASP A 137 8.41 -11.60 15.63
CA ASP A 137 7.58 -12.51 16.42
C ASP A 137 6.54 -11.75 17.26
N GLN A 138 6.90 -10.58 17.77
CA GLN A 138 5.95 -9.70 18.46
C GLN A 138 4.86 -9.20 17.52
N LEU A 139 5.22 -8.67 16.35
CA LEU A 139 4.27 -8.18 15.36
C LEU A 139 3.35 -9.31 14.86
N ASP A 140 3.90 -10.50 14.63
CA ASP A 140 3.13 -11.67 14.19
C ASP A 140 2.05 -12.04 15.22
N ARG A 141 2.38 -12.03 16.51
CA ARG A 141 1.40 -12.29 17.58
C ARG A 141 0.37 -11.16 17.71
N GLU A 142 0.83 -9.91 17.75
CA GLU A 142 -0.04 -8.76 17.98
C GLU A 142 -1.01 -8.49 16.82
N LEU A 143 -0.62 -8.81 15.59
CA LEU A 143 -1.41 -8.59 14.37
C LEU A 143 -2.05 -9.87 13.83
N GLY A 144 -1.95 -10.99 14.56
CA GLY A 144 -2.54 -12.27 14.19
C GLY A 144 -2.07 -12.78 12.82
N VAL A 145 -0.77 -12.71 12.54
CA VAL A 145 -0.21 -12.99 11.22
C VAL A 145 -0.19 -14.49 10.92
N ALA A 146 -1.12 -14.92 10.06
CA ALA A 146 -1.30 -16.31 9.68
C ALA A 146 -1.63 -16.44 8.17
N PRO A 147 -1.36 -17.61 7.56
CA PRO A 147 -1.90 -17.90 6.23
C PRO A 147 -3.43 -18.04 6.26
N PRO A 148 -4.15 -17.76 5.15
CA PRO A 148 -5.57 -18.06 5.03
C PRO A 148 -5.86 -19.55 5.20
N SER A 149 -6.99 -19.86 5.84
CA SER A 149 -7.51 -21.23 5.93
C SER A 149 -8.12 -21.69 4.60
N ASP A 150 -8.41 -22.99 4.50
CA ASP A 150 -9.01 -23.59 3.28
C ASP A 150 -10.36 -22.96 2.93
N GLU A 151 -11.16 -22.64 3.95
CA GLU A 151 -12.53 -22.13 3.79
C GLU A 151 -12.55 -20.75 3.12
N VAL A 152 -11.52 -19.93 3.36
CA VAL A 152 -11.46 -18.54 2.88
C VAL A 152 -10.39 -18.32 1.83
N LEU A 153 -9.72 -19.38 1.36
CA LEU A 153 -8.70 -19.26 0.32
C LEU A 153 -9.32 -18.73 -0.97
N GLY A 154 -10.42 -19.31 -1.44
CA GLY A 154 -11.10 -18.90 -2.68
C GLY A 154 -10.40 -19.42 -3.93
N GLU A 155 -11.15 -19.53 -5.03
CA GLU A 155 -10.71 -20.28 -6.21
C GLU A 155 -9.57 -19.62 -6.98
N ASN A 156 -9.55 -18.28 -7.04
CA ASN A 156 -8.45 -17.52 -7.65
C ASN A 156 -7.08 -17.90 -7.05
N ASN A 157 -7.04 -18.19 -5.76
CA ASN A 157 -5.84 -18.53 -5.01
C ASN A 157 -5.48 -20.03 -5.19
N ARG A 158 -6.49 -20.92 -5.20
CA ARG A 158 -6.29 -22.37 -5.46
C ARG A 158 -5.77 -22.67 -6.86
N LEU A 159 -6.26 -21.95 -7.86
CA LEU A 159 -5.76 -22.10 -9.23
C LEU A 159 -4.28 -21.68 -9.35
N MET A 160 -3.85 -20.68 -8.59
CA MET A 160 -2.44 -20.30 -8.55
C MET A 160 -1.60 -21.36 -7.82
N GLU A 161 -2.10 -21.93 -6.72
CA GLU A 161 -1.47 -23.06 -6.03
C GLU A 161 -1.22 -24.23 -6.99
N LYS A 162 -2.26 -24.64 -7.73
CA LYS A 162 -2.17 -25.66 -8.78
C LYS A 162 -1.15 -25.29 -9.88
N ALA A 163 -1.11 -24.03 -10.31
CA ALA A 163 -0.14 -23.58 -11.32
C ALA A 163 1.29 -23.75 -10.83
N VAL A 164 1.57 -23.27 -9.61
CA VAL A 164 2.89 -23.32 -8.99
C VAL A 164 3.35 -24.77 -8.79
N GLU A 165 2.49 -25.64 -8.27
CA GLU A 165 2.78 -27.07 -8.13
C GLU A 165 3.00 -27.75 -9.49
N GLY A 166 2.16 -27.44 -10.48
CA GLY A 166 2.26 -28.01 -11.82
C GLY A 166 3.54 -27.63 -12.57
N LEU A 167 4.13 -26.47 -12.26
CA LEU A 167 5.43 -26.03 -12.78
C LEU A 167 6.61 -26.53 -11.94
N GLY A 168 6.37 -27.27 -10.85
CA GLY A 168 7.41 -27.73 -9.93
C GLY A 168 8.07 -26.59 -9.15
N MET A 169 7.39 -25.44 -9.02
CA MET A 169 7.86 -24.29 -8.26
C MET A 169 7.43 -24.41 -6.79
N SER A 170 8.20 -23.79 -5.92
CA SER A 170 7.89 -23.57 -4.51
C SER A 170 6.91 -22.41 -4.35
N GLY A 171 5.87 -22.61 -3.55
CA GLY A 171 4.88 -21.59 -3.22
C GLY A 171 4.39 -21.74 -1.79
N ASN A 172 3.63 -20.74 -1.36
CA ASN A 172 3.02 -20.74 -0.05
C ASN A 172 1.74 -19.91 -0.05
N ARG A 173 0.86 -20.22 0.89
CA ARG A 173 -0.22 -19.31 1.26
C ARG A 173 0.36 -18.06 1.90
N ILE A 174 -0.12 -16.90 1.46
CA ILE A 174 0.42 -15.62 1.90
C ILE A 174 0.10 -15.42 3.37
N ARG A 175 1.11 -15.09 4.19
CA ARG A 175 0.90 -14.71 5.58
C ARG A 175 0.29 -13.31 5.65
N ARG A 176 -0.83 -13.18 6.36
CA ARG A 176 -1.63 -11.95 6.37
C ARG A 176 -1.96 -11.51 7.78
N SER A 177 -1.99 -10.19 8.02
CA SER A 177 -2.47 -9.59 9.28
C SER A 177 -4.00 -9.56 9.33
N VAL A 178 -4.62 -10.73 9.50
CA VAL A 178 -6.07 -10.91 9.49
C VAL A 178 -6.46 -11.94 10.55
N VAL A 179 -7.45 -11.62 11.38
CA VAL A 179 -8.01 -12.53 12.40
C VAL A 179 -9.46 -12.86 12.03
N GLY A 180 -9.77 -14.15 11.87
CA GLY A 180 -11.12 -14.62 11.55
C GLY A 180 -11.66 -14.05 10.23
N CYS A 181 -10.86 -14.11 9.15
CA CYS A 181 -11.29 -13.65 7.83
C CYS A 181 -12.61 -14.31 7.41
N GLU A 182 -13.47 -13.57 6.74
CA GLU A 182 -14.77 -14.07 6.23
C GLU A 182 -14.79 -14.16 4.70
N GLY A 183 -13.64 -14.00 4.04
CA GLY A 183 -13.52 -14.20 2.59
C GLY A 183 -14.27 -13.18 1.73
N SER A 184 -14.45 -11.93 2.19
CA SER A 184 -15.18 -10.90 1.42
C SER A 184 -14.40 -10.32 0.23
N ALA A 185 -13.11 -10.63 0.10
CA ALA A 185 -12.13 -10.02 -0.82
C ALA A 185 -12.11 -8.47 -0.87
N GLN A 186 -12.72 -7.77 0.08
CA GLN A 186 -12.83 -6.30 0.10
C GLN A 186 -11.69 -5.61 0.87
N CYS A 187 -10.46 -6.10 0.75
CA CYS A 187 -9.33 -5.50 1.47
C CYS A 187 -9.00 -4.09 1.00
N LEU A 188 -9.34 -3.74 -0.25
CA LEU A 188 -9.05 -2.44 -0.87
C LEU A 188 -10.00 -1.32 -0.40
N GLN A 189 -11.20 -1.67 0.06
CA GLN A 189 -12.23 -0.72 0.51
C GLN A 189 -12.03 -0.26 1.96
N GLY A 190 -11.19 -0.98 2.73
CA GLY A 190 -11.36 -1.10 4.17
C GLY A 190 -12.18 -2.34 4.48
N CYS A 191 -11.68 -3.21 5.37
CA CYS A 191 -12.36 -4.47 5.65
C CYS A 191 -13.67 -4.20 6.40
N PRO A 192 -14.85 -4.46 5.79
CA PRO A 192 -16.13 -4.14 6.44
C PRO A 192 -16.36 -4.97 7.70
N ASN A 193 -15.78 -6.18 7.74
CA ASN A 193 -15.97 -7.13 8.82
C ASN A 193 -14.95 -6.97 9.96
N GLN A 194 -14.09 -5.94 9.90
CA GLN A 194 -13.08 -5.63 10.94
C GLN A 194 -12.06 -6.77 11.19
N ARG A 195 -11.91 -7.68 10.24
CA ARG A 195 -11.02 -8.85 10.35
C ARG A 195 -9.59 -8.51 9.99
N LYS A 196 -9.39 -7.60 9.02
CA LYS A 196 -8.06 -7.09 8.66
C LYS A 196 -7.52 -6.23 9.80
N GLN A 197 -6.37 -6.63 10.34
CA GLN A 197 -5.70 -6.02 11.49
C GLN A 197 -4.96 -4.73 11.07
N ALA A 198 -5.66 -3.86 10.34
CA ALA A 198 -5.22 -2.52 9.97
C ALA A 198 -5.05 -1.65 11.23
N MET A 199 -4.24 -0.60 11.15
CA MET A 199 -3.83 0.15 12.34
C MET A 199 -5.00 0.84 13.06
N HIS A 200 -6.08 1.19 12.35
CA HIS A 200 -7.30 1.75 12.95
C HIS A 200 -8.13 0.71 13.74
N VAL A 201 -7.89 -0.58 13.53
CA VAL A 201 -8.50 -1.70 14.27
C VAL A 201 -7.58 -2.13 15.42
N THR A 202 -6.27 -2.00 15.28
CA THR A 202 -5.28 -2.52 16.24
C THR A 202 -4.59 -1.45 17.06
N TYR A 203 -3.54 -0.84 16.51
CA TYR A 203 -2.58 -0.05 17.28
C TYR A 203 -3.09 1.34 17.65
N ILE A 204 -3.94 1.95 16.82
CA ILE A 204 -4.56 3.24 17.15
C ILE A 204 -5.51 3.08 18.36
N PRO A 205 -6.49 2.16 18.38
CA PRO A 205 -7.30 1.91 19.57
C PRO A 205 -6.49 1.59 20.82
N ARG A 206 -5.42 0.77 20.70
CA ARG A 206 -4.51 0.48 21.82
C ARG A 206 -3.85 1.73 22.37
N ALA A 207 -3.27 2.58 21.51
CA ALA A 207 -2.66 3.84 21.96
C ALA A 207 -3.69 4.78 22.60
N VAL A 208 -4.89 4.89 22.01
CA VAL A 208 -6.00 5.70 22.53
C VAL A 208 -6.44 5.21 23.92
N SER A 209 -6.52 3.89 24.13
CA SER A 209 -6.85 3.31 25.44
C SER A 209 -5.83 3.64 26.54
N GLN A 210 -4.60 3.97 26.15
CA GLN A 210 -3.52 4.43 27.03
C GLN A 210 -3.47 5.97 27.15
N GLY A 211 -4.48 6.68 26.65
CA GLY A 211 -4.60 8.13 26.75
C GLY A 211 -4.12 8.92 25.54
N ALA A 212 -3.60 8.28 24.48
CA ALA A 212 -3.21 8.99 23.27
C ALA A 212 -4.37 9.73 22.63
N ARG A 213 -4.08 10.88 22.02
CA ARG A 213 -5.07 11.71 21.32
C ARG A 213 -4.77 11.71 19.83
N VAL A 214 -5.78 11.43 19.01
CA VAL A 214 -5.66 11.42 17.55
C VAL A 214 -6.48 12.54 16.95
N PHE A 215 -5.84 13.42 16.22
CA PHE A 215 -6.48 14.47 15.44
C PHE A 215 -6.54 14.04 13.98
N HIS A 216 -7.75 13.82 13.46
CA HIS A 216 -7.94 13.44 12.06
C HIS A 216 -8.49 14.60 11.23
N GLY A 217 -8.37 14.48 9.91
CA GLY A 217 -8.66 15.60 9.02
C GLY A 217 -7.80 16.81 9.36
N CYS A 218 -6.55 16.61 9.78
CA CYS A 218 -5.63 17.66 10.22
C CYS A 218 -4.30 17.55 9.48
N LYS A 219 -4.08 18.45 8.54
CA LYS A 219 -2.87 18.47 7.71
C LYS A 219 -1.77 19.27 8.38
N VAL A 220 -0.69 18.60 8.77
CA VAL A 220 0.51 19.26 9.29
C VAL A 220 1.25 19.96 8.16
N ASP A 221 1.57 21.23 8.36
CA ASP A 221 2.33 22.06 7.42
C ASP A 221 3.64 22.59 8.01
N ARG A 222 3.75 22.69 9.35
CA ARG A 222 4.92 23.22 10.03
C ARG A 222 5.47 22.31 11.12
N ILE A 223 6.79 22.20 11.17
CA ILE A 223 7.57 21.66 12.28
C ILE A 223 8.12 22.85 13.05
N LEU A 224 7.83 22.91 14.34
CA LEU A 224 8.25 24.00 15.22
C LEU A 224 9.65 23.69 15.75
N MET A 225 10.55 24.67 15.67
CA MET A 225 11.96 24.52 16.02
C MET A 225 12.37 25.51 17.11
N ASP A 226 13.18 25.05 18.05
CA ASP A 226 13.98 25.86 18.96
C ASP A 226 15.46 25.54 18.72
N GLY A 227 16.16 26.46 18.05
CA GLY A 227 17.49 26.20 17.49
C GLY A 227 17.48 24.97 16.57
N ALA A 228 18.22 23.94 16.96
CA ALA A 228 18.32 22.67 16.21
C ALA A 228 17.31 21.61 16.66
N ARG A 229 16.48 21.87 17.68
CA ARG A 229 15.55 20.91 18.28
C ARG A 229 14.13 21.12 17.75
N ALA A 230 13.47 20.06 17.31
CA ALA A 230 12.03 20.10 17.06
C ALA A 230 11.27 20.10 18.39
N ILE A 231 10.37 21.07 18.57
CA ILE A 231 9.59 21.31 19.81
C ILE A 231 8.08 21.16 19.59
N GLY A 232 7.66 20.76 18.40
CA GLY A 232 6.24 20.57 18.11
C GLY A 232 5.92 20.64 16.62
N VAL A 233 4.63 20.63 16.32
CA VAL A 233 4.09 20.75 14.97
C VAL A 233 2.88 21.66 14.95
N SER A 234 2.59 22.23 13.79
CA SER A 234 1.34 22.94 13.55
C SER A 234 0.74 22.50 12.23
N GLY A 235 -0.59 22.38 12.22
CA GLY A 235 -1.38 21.99 11.08
C GLY A 235 -2.71 22.71 11.05
N GLN A 236 -3.49 22.40 10.03
CA GLN A 236 -4.82 22.94 9.84
C GLN A 236 -5.82 21.81 9.62
N PHE A 237 -7.00 21.92 10.21
CA PHE A 237 -8.07 20.99 9.87
C PHE A 237 -8.46 21.14 8.40
N THR A 238 -8.90 20.05 7.78
CA THR A 238 -9.45 20.05 6.42
C THR A 238 -10.94 20.32 6.50
N ASP A 239 -11.44 21.10 5.56
CA ASP A 239 -12.87 21.38 5.39
C ASP A 239 -13.25 21.07 3.93
N ASP A 240 -14.49 20.63 3.72
CA ASP A 240 -15.01 20.38 2.37
C ASP A 240 -15.36 21.69 1.67
N ASP A 241 -15.60 22.77 2.43
CA ASP A 241 -15.75 24.12 1.87
C ASP A 241 -14.37 24.73 1.58
N PRO A 242 -14.02 24.97 0.29
CA PRO A 242 -12.74 25.57 -0.08
C PRO A 242 -12.57 27.02 0.42
N MET A 243 -13.65 27.71 0.79
CA MET A 243 -13.63 29.07 1.35
C MET A 243 -13.55 29.08 2.87
N ALA A 244 -13.76 27.94 3.54
CA ALA A 244 -13.64 27.86 4.98
C ALA A 244 -12.22 28.21 5.43
N ARG A 245 -12.12 28.81 6.61
CA ARG A 245 -10.85 29.03 7.31
C ARG A 245 -10.78 28.05 8.47
N PRO A 246 -10.47 26.76 8.21
CA PRO A 246 -10.53 25.76 9.25
C PRO A 246 -9.54 26.09 10.37
N PRO A 247 -9.88 25.71 11.61
CA PRO A 247 -9.05 25.99 12.77
C PRO A 247 -7.64 25.40 12.59
N ARG A 248 -6.65 26.11 13.13
CA ARG A 248 -5.28 25.58 13.24
C ARG A 248 -5.13 24.80 14.54
N LEU A 249 -4.34 23.75 14.49
CA LEU A 249 -3.89 23.01 15.66
C LEU A 249 -2.39 23.21 15.81
N THR A 250 -1.96 23.60 17.00
CA THR A 250 -0.55 23.62 17.40
C THR A 250 -0.34 22.63 18.53
N VAL A 251 0.60 21.71 18.35
CA VAL A 251 0.96 20.70 19.34
C VAL A 251 2.42 20.92 19.74
N LEU A 252 2.67 21.27 20.99
CA LEU A 252 4.01 21.33 21.55
C LEU A 252 4.41 19.94 22.06
N ALA A 253 5.64 19.52 21.77
CA ALA A 253 6.18 18.22 22.16
C ALA A 253 7.41 18.42 23.03
N SER A 254 7.37 17.93 24.27
CA SER A 254 8.46 18.10 25.24
C SER A 254 9.67 17.22 24.92
N ARG A 255 9.47 16.04 24.29
CA ARG A 255 10.54 15.07 24.03
C ARG A 255 10.91 14.93 22.56
N ALA A 256 9.94 14.68 21.67
CA ALA A 256 10.22 14.40 20.27
C ALA A 256 9.05 14.71 19.31
N VAL A 257 9.40 14.93 18.05
CA VAL A 257 8.47 14.94 16.91
C VAL A 257 8.83 13.80 15.97
N VAL A 258 7.86 12.95 15.64
CA VAL A 258 8.02 11.82 14.72
C VAL A 258 7.25 12.11 13.44
N VAL A 259 7.94 12.16 12.30
CA VAL A 259 7.29 12.34 10.99
C VAL A 259 7.15 10.99 10.30
N ALA A 260 5.94 10.44 10.33
CA ALA A 260 5.56 9.12 9.80
C ALA A 260 4.52 9.24 8.66
N ALA A 261 4.66 10.26 7.82
CA ALA A 261 3.68 10.66 6.82
C ALA A 261 3.96 10.04 5.44
N SER A 262 4.19 8.73 5.34
CA SER A 262 4.57 8.01 4.08
C SER A 262 5.95 8.33 3.50
N ALA A 263 6.41 7.48 2.57
CA ALA A 263 7.60 7.72 1.75
C ALA A 263 7.42 8.93 0.79
N ILE A 264 6.18 9.39 0.61
CA ILE A 264 5.81 10.45 -0.33
C ILE A 264 5.61 11.78 0.41
N GLN A 265 4.76 11.84 1.45
CA GLN A 265 4.46 13.11 2.12
C GLN A 265 5.53 13.53 3.15
N THR A 266 6.22 12.59 3.81
CA THR A 266 7.34 12.90 4.73
C THR A 266 8.41 13.80 4.10
N PRO A 267 8.99 13.48 2.93
CA PRO A 267 9.99 14.38 2.33
C PRO A 267 9.40 15.73 1.90
N LEU A 268 8.10 15.81 1.59
CA LEU A 268 7.46 17.09 1.25
C LEU A 268 7.30 17.98 2.48
N ILE A 269 6.91 17.40 3.63
CA ILE A 269 6.83 18.11 4.91
C ILE A 269 8.23 18.58 5.32
N LEU A 270 9.23 17.70 5.27
CA LEU A 270 10.61 18.06 5.62
C LEU A 270 11.16 19.17 4.71
N ALA A 271 10.95 19.06 3.39
CA ALA A 271 11.41 20.08 2.45
C ALA A 271 10.73 21.44 2.66
N ALA A 272 9.41 21.44 2.93
CA ALA A 272 8.66 22.66 3.22
C ALA A 272 9.10 23.35 4.52
N ASN A 273 9.74 22.62 5.43
CA ASN A 273 10.23 23.10 6.72
C ASN A 273 11.76 23.35 6.74
N GLY A 274 12.38 23.49 5.57
CA GLY A 274 13.79 23.91 5.47
C GLY A 274 14.82 22.79 5.68
N PHE A 275 14.39 21.53 5.84
CA PHE A 275 15.31 20.40 5.99
C PHE A 275 15.89 19.89 4.66
N CYS A 276 15.48 20.47 3.53
CA CYS A 276 15.98 20.12 2.21
C CYS A 276 17.06 21.11 1.75
N SER A 277 18.28 20.61 1.52
CA SER A 277 19.39 21.33 0.92
C SER A 277 19.94 20.60 -0.31
N ARG A 278 20.83 21.23 -1.09
CA ARG A 278 21.47 20.61 -2.26
C ARG A 278 22.22 19.31 -1.90
N LYS A 279 22.76 19.23 -0.68
CA LYS A 279 23.49 18.06 -0.16
C LYS A 279 22.58 17.03 0.52
N SER A 280 21.32 17.37 0.80
CA SER A 280 20.39 16.46 1.48
C SER A 280 19.84 15.37 0.55
N LEU A 281 19.48 14.23 1.15
CA LEU A 281 18.77 13.13 0.48
C LEU A 281 17.24 13.28 0.56
N VAL A 282 16.72 14.35 1.17
CA VAL A 282 15.27 14.56 1.32
C VAL A 282 14.58 14.53 -0.04
N GLY A 283 13.65 13.58 -0.20
CA GLY A 283 12.89 13.35 -1.42
C GLY A 283 13.69 12.72 -2.57
N ARG A 284 14.96 12.34 -2.38
CA ARG A 284 15.76 11.62 -3.38
C ARG A 284 15.72 10.11 -3.10
N ARG A 285 16.18 9.32 -4.08
CA ARG A 285 16.27 7.85 -3.98
C ARG A 285 14.92 7.20 -3.66
N PHE A 286 13.83 7.76 -4.20
CA PHE A 286 12.51 7.13 -4.09
C PHE A 286 12.55 5.80 -4.84
N GLN A 287 12.27 4.71 -4.14
CA GLN A 287 12.20 3.38 -4.73
C GLN A 287 10.78 2.86 -4.57
N ALA A 288 10.36 2.03 -5.52
CA ALA A 288 9.09 1.36 -5.53
C ALA A 288 9.27 -0.02 -6.15
N HIS A 289 8.30 -0.90 -5.95
CA HIS A 289 8.22 -2.20 -6.61
C HIS A 289 6.98 -2.21 -7.52
N PRO A 290 7.03 -1.58 -8.72
CA PRO A 290 5.93 -1.67 -9.65
C PRO A 290 5.63 -3.12 -10.00
N GLY A 291 4.34 -3.46 -10.06
CA GLY A 291 3.87 -4.74 -10.53
C GLY A 291 2.85 -4.59 -11.66
N THR A 292 2.75 -5.63 -12.48
CA THR A 292 1.71 -5.79 -13.50
C THR A 292 0.97 -7.09 -13.23
N SER A 293 -0.19 -7.30 -13.86
CA SER A 293 -0.94 -8.54 -13.72
C SER A 293 -1.49 -9.04 -15.05
N VAL A 294 -1.67 -10.35 -15.11
CA VAL A 294 -2.31 -11.07 -16.22
C VAL A 294 -3.65 -11.59 -15.72
N MET A 295 -4.65 -11.63 -16.61
CA MET A 295 -5.94 -12.27 -16.33
C MET A 295 -6.06 -13.56 -17.15
N GLY A 296 -6.71 -14.57 -16.60
CA GLY A 296 -7.00 -15.83 -17.28
C GLY A 296 -8.47 -16.21 -17.13
N LYS A 297 -9.06 -16.76 -18.19
CA LYS A 297 -10.42 -17.31 -18.20
C LYS A 297 -10.37 -18.81 -18.01
N PHE A 298 -11.18 -19.34 -17.09
CA PHE A 298 -11.22 -20.74 -16.73
C PHE A 298 -12.57 -21.38 -17.06
N PRO A 299 -12.63 -22.71 -17.30
CA PRO A 299 -13.89 -23.39 -17.61
C PRO A 299 -14.89 -23.37 -16.45
N THR A 300 -14.41 -23.24 -15.20
CA THR A 300 -15.24 -23.20 -14.00
C THR A 300 -15.26 -21.80 -13.37
N PRO A 301 -16.38 -21.39 -12.73
CA PRO A 301 -16.45 -20.11 -12.05
C PRO A 301 -15.35 -19.95 -10.98
N VAL A 302 -14.59 -18.86 -11.09
CA VAL A 302 -13.51 -18.48 -10.18
C VAL A 302 -13.98 -17.47 -9.13
N ARG A 303 -14.81 -16.49 -9.55
CA ARG A 303 -15.30 -15.36 -8.74
C ARG A 303 -14.19 -14.73 -7.89
N MET A 304 -13.16 -14.17 -8.54
CA MET A 304 -11.97 -13.62 -7.86
C MET A 304 -12.24 -12.48 -6.85
N TRP A 305 -13.47 -12.00 -6.75
CA TRP A 305 -13.93 -11.08 -5.70
C TRP A 305 -14.46 -11.80 -4.45
N GLU A 306 -14.28 -13.12 -4.34
CA GLU A 306 -14.56 -13.94 -3.16
C GLU A 306 -13.27 -14.58 -2.62
N GLY A 307 -13.23 -14.82 -1.31
CA GLY A 307 -12.09 -15.39 -0.60
C GLY A 307 -11.04 -14.35 -0.18
N ALA A 308 -9.82 -14.83 0.02
CA ALA A 308 -8.68 -14.00 0.36
C ALA A 308 -8.29 -13.13 -0.84
N THR A 309 -8.32 -11.80 -0.69
CA THR A 309 -7.91 -10.86 -1.75
C THR A 309 -6.52 -11.19 -2.29
N GLN A 310 -5.57 -11.57 -1.44
CA GLN A 310 -4.25 -12.06 -1.84
C GLN A 310 -3.93 -13.23 -0.91
N GLY A 311 -4.07 -14.46 -1.38
CA GLY A 311 -4.05 -15.67 -0.57
C GLY A 311 -2.97 -16.68 -0.92
N TYR A 312 -2.44 -16.67 -2.15
CA TYR A 312 -1.35 -17.54 -2.56
C TYR A 312 -0.24 -16.77 -3.30
N GLU A 313 1.01 -17.20 -3.11
CA GLU A 313 2.18 -16.61 -3.75
C GLU A 313 3.26 -17.64 -4.07
N THR A 314 4.19 -17.23 -4.94
CA THR A 314 5.52 -17.84 -5.00
C THR A 314 6.59 -16.74 -4.87
N THR A 315 7.54 -17.02 -3.99
CA THR A 315 8.70 -16.16 -3.71
C THR A 315 10.01 -16.80 -4.19
N GLU A 316 9.95 -17.91 -4.94
CA GLU A 316 11.13 -18.65 -5.41
C GLU A 316 12.13 -17.74 -6.15
N LEU A 317 11.59 -16.81 -6.93
CA LEU A 317 12.38 -15.92 -7.79
C LEU A 317 12.70 -14.57 -7.12
N TRP A 318 12.67 -14.49 -5.78
CA TRP A 318 13.05 -13.27 -5.04
C TRP A 318 14.51 -12.85 -5.27
N SER A 319 15.41 -13.82 -5.39
CA SER A 319 16.82 -13.57 -5.75
C SER A 319 16.94 -12.91 -7.12
N GLU A 320 16.04 -13.28 -8.03
CA GLU A 320 15.88 -12.70 -9.37
C GLU A 320 14.97 -11.47 -9.40
N ARG A 321 14.65 -10.91 -8.22
CA ARG A 321 13.89 -9.66 -8.04
C ARG A 321 12.41 -9.76 -8.42
N MET A 322 11.83 -10.96 -8.54
CA MET A 322 10.42 -11.16 -8.87
C MET A 322 9.65 -11.83 -7.73
N LYS A 323 8.41 -11.39 -7.53
CA LYS A 323 7.42 -12.02 -6.65
C LYS A 323 6.13 -12.20 -7.42
N PHE A 324 5.51 -13.35 -7.32
CA PHE A 324 4.21 -13.63 -7.95
C PHE A 324 3.16 -13.84 -6.89
N GLU A 325 1.94 -13.40 -7.16
CA GLU A 325 0.83 -13.54 -6.23
C GLU A 325 -0.52 -13.51 -6.92
N SER A 326 -1.48 -14.17 -6.32
CA SER A 326 -2.89 -14.04 -6.66
C SER A 326 -3.42 -12.70 -6.16
N VAL A 327 -4.23 -12.01 -6.97
CA VAL A 327 -4.85 -10.73 -6.57
C VAL A 327 -6.31 -10.70 -7.00
N GLY A 328 -7.22 -10.88 -6.05
CA GLY A 328 -8.63 -10.60 -6.20
C GLY A 328 -8.88 -9.10 -6.31
N VAL A 329 -9.73 -8.71 -7.25
CA VAL A 329 -10.17 -7.32 -7.45
C VAL A 329 -11.69 -7.24 -7.53
N PRO A 330 -12.29 -6.12 -7.10
CA PRO A 330 -13.73 -5.91 -7.24
C PRO A 330 -14.15 -5.95 -8.72
N LEU A 331 -15.40 -6.38 -8.95
CA LEU A 331 -16.04 -6.41 -10.28
C LEU A 331 -15.79 -5.11 -11.06
N SER A 332 -16.04 -3.96 -10.44
CA SER A 332 -15.94 -2.64 -11.08
C SER A 332 -14.55 -2.30 -11.61
N ILE A 333 -13.49 -2.83 -10.99
CA ILE A 333 -12.10 -2.61 -11.43
C ILE A 333 -11.68 -3.66 -12.44
N GLY A 334 -11.92 -4.94 -12.14
CA GLY A 334 -11.47 -5.98 -13.06
C GLY A 334 -12.19 -5.92 -14.40
N ALA A 335 -13.46 -5.53 -14.41
CA ALA A 335 -14.23 -5.28 -15.64
C ALA A 335 -13.57 -4.22 -16.54
N ALA A 336 -13.10 -3.11 -15.97
CA ALA A 336 -12.45 -2.03 -16.72
C ALA A 336 -11.10 -2.45 -17.35
N ARG A 337 -10.58 -3.63 -17.03
CA ARG A 337 -9.31 -4.16 -17.53
C ARG A 337 -9.48 -5.22 -18.62
N LEU A 338 -10.71 -5.65 -18.92
CA LEU A 338 -10.96 -6.56 -20.02
C LEU A 338 -10.79 -5.84 -21.36
N PRO A 339 -10.16 -6.48 -22.37
CA PRO A 339 -9.96 -5.87 -23.68
C PRO A 339 -11.26 -5.79 -24.50
N GLY A 340 -11.22 -5.04 -25.60
CA GLY A 340 -12.30 -4.91 -26.58
C GLY A 340 -13.36 -3.86 -26.25
N PHE A 341 -14.38 -3.79 -27.11
CA PHE A 341 -15.49 -2.84 -27.02
C PHE A 341 -16.80 -3.46 -27.56
N GLY A 342 -17.94 -2.83 -27.26
CA GLY A 342 -19.25 -3.26 -27.77
C GLY A 342 -19.63 -4.70 -27.39
N GLY A 343 -20.10 -5.48 -28.36
CA GLY A 343 -20.55 -6.87 -28.14
C GLY A 343 -19.46 -7.81 -27.63
N ALA A 344 -18.20 -7.62 -28.05
CA ALA A 344 -17.08 -8.43 -27.59
C ALA A 344 -16.77 -8.19 -26.11
N LEU A 345 -16.79 -6.93 -25.67
CA LEU A 345 -16.62 -6.60 -24.25
C LEU A 345 -17.82 -7.11 -23.41
N ARG A 346 -19.05 -6.98 -23.94
CA ARG A 346 -20.24 -7.53 -23.29
C ARG A 346 -20.14 -9.04 -23.05
N ALA A 347 -19.71 -9.81 -24.06
CA ALA A 347 -19.54 -11.27 -23.91
C ALA A 347 -18.54 -11.62 -22.79
N ARG A 348 -17.43 -10.87 -22.71
CA ARG A 348 -16.44 -11.06 -21.61
C ARG A 348 -16.98 -10.67 -20.24
N PHE A 349 -17.89 -9.70 -20.16
CA PHE A 349 -18.58 -9.40 -18.89
C PHE A 349 -19.52 -10.52 -18.44
N GLU A 350 -20.20 -11.18 -19.39
CA GLU A 350 -21.06 -12.33 -19.09
C GLU A 350 -20.24 -13.50 -18.52
N GLU A 351 -18.97 -13.63 -18.93
CA GLU A 351 -18.03 -14.64 -18.44
C GLU A 351 -17.11 -14.14 -17.31
N PHE A 352 -17.32 -12.94 -16.75
CA PHE A 352 -16.38 -12.35 -15.78
C PHE A 352 -16.20 -13.19 -14.51
N SER A 353 -17.22 -13.97 -14.14
CA SER A 353 -17.15 -14.90 -13.01
C SER A 353 -16.16 -16.06 -13.20
N HIS A 354 -15.66 -16.26 -14.41
CA HIS A 354 -14.66 -17.27 -14.77
C HIS A 354 -13.23 -16.70 -14.81
N ILE A 355 -13.04 -15.43 -14.48
CA ILE A 355 -11.75 -14.75 -14.56
C ILE A 355 -10.97 -14.87 -13.25
N ALA A 356 -9.71 -15.27 -13.36
CA ALA A 356 -8.67 -15.16 -12.33
C ALA A 356 -7.69 -14.03 -12.69
N GLN A 357 -6.99 -13.50 -11.68
CA GLN A 357 -5.97 -12.47 -11.89
C GLN A 357 -4.77 -12.68 -10.97
N TRP A 358 -3.59 -12.77 -11.57
CA TRP A 358 -2.32 -12.94 -10.86
C TRP A 358 -1.31 -11.88 -11.30
N GLY A 359 -0.55 -11.40 -10.32
CA GLY A 359 0.41 -10.31 -10.48
C GLY A 359 1.85 -10.76 -10.33
N VAL A 360 2.74 -10.02 -10.97
CA VAL A 360 4.18 -10.06 -10.73
C VAL A 360 4.62 -8.68 -10.27
N GLN A 361 5.35 -8.64 -9.16
CA GLN A 361 5.99 -7.43 -8.64
C GLN A 361 7.49 -7.55 -8.83
N VAL A 362 8.11 -6.45 -9.25
CA VAL A 362 9.56 -6.41 -9.47
C VAL A 362 10.23 -5.51 -8.44
N ARG A 363 11.25 -6.05 -7.76
CA ARG A 363 12.18 -5.24 -6.95
C ARG A 363 13.09 -4.45 -7.89
N CYS A 364 12.61 -3.28 -8.29
CA CYS A 364 13.33 -2.40 -9.19
C CYS A 364 14.56 -1.78 -8.53
N GLN A 365 15.60 -1.56 -9.33
CA GLN A 365 16.78 -0.79 -8.90
C GLN A 365 16.65 0.71 -9.19
N ALA A 366 15.70 1.09 -10.05
CA ALA A 366 15.43 2.48 -10.36
C ALA A 366 15.26 3.36 -9.11
N MET A 367 15.89 4.53 -9.15
CA MET A 367 15.79 5.55 -8.11
C MET A 367 15.11 6.80 -8.66
N GLY A 368 14.01 7.17 -8.04
CA GLY A 368 13.21 8.34 -8.34
C GLY A 368 13.43 9.50 -7.38
N ARG A 369 12.51 10.47 -7.47
CA ARG A 369 12.49 11.67 -6.65
C ARG A 369 11.06 12.09 -6.32
N VAL A 370 10.80 12.44 -5.07
CA VAL A 370 9.58 13.09 -4.61
C VAL A 370 9.88 14.54 -4.26
N ARG A 371 9.08 15.48 -4.77
CA ARG A 371 9.24 16.92 -4.51
C ARG A 371 7.92 17.67 -4.63
N ARG A 372 7.88 18.88 -4.08
CA ARG A 372 6.79 19.82 -4.37
C ARG A 372 6.95 20.38 -5.79
N GLY A 373 5.85 20.47 -6.51
CA GLY A 373 5.76 21.12 -7.81
C GLY A 373 5.34 22.60 -7.71
N LEU A 374 5.10 23.20 -8.87
CA LEU A 374 4.53 24.55 -9.00
C LEU A 374 3.08 24.58 -8.51
N PHE A 375 2.76 25.41 -7.52
CA PHE A 375 1.46 25.45 -6.81
C PHE A 375 1.27 24.37 -5.73
N GLY A 376 2.34 23.70 -5.30
CA GLY A 376 2.32 22.87 -4.08
C GLY A 376 1.84 21.43 -4.26
N GLN A 377 1.52 21.01 -5.48
CA GLN A 377 1.22 19.63 -5.85
C GLN A 377 2.39 18.68 -5.57
N THR A 378 2.05 17.44 -5.23
CA THR A 378 2.99 16.33 -5.11
C THR A 378 3.50 15.93 -6.51
N VAL A 379 4.83 15.89 -6.68
CA VAL A 379 5.46 15.38 -7.89
C VAL A 379 6.33 14.18 -7.53
N ILE A 380 5.94 13.01 -8.03
CA ILE A 380 6.71 11.76 -7.94
C ILE A 380 7.33 11.53 -9.32
N GLN A 381 8.66 11.51 -9.40
CA GLN A 381 9.41 11.22 -10.62
C GLN A 381 10.04 9.84 -10.47
N TYR A 382 9.73 8.92 -11.37
CA TYR A 382 10.24 7.56 -11.31
C TYR A 382 10.16 6.90 -12.69
N THR A 383 11.19 6.17 -13.09
CA THR A 383 11.23 5.43 -14.36
C THR A 383 12.01 4.15 -14.10
N PRO A 384 11.38 2.97 -14.24
CA PRO A 384 12.09 1.69 -14.20
C PRO A 384 13.29 1.70 -15.16
N THR A 385 14.40 1.07 -14.78
CA THR A 385 15.54 0.89 -15.69
C THR A 385 15.17 -0.07 -16.81
N GLU A 386 15.98 -0.12 -17.87
CA GLU A 386 15.76 -1.11 -18.93
C GLU A 386 15.82 -2.55 -18.40
N GLU A 387 16.73 -2.82 -17.46
CA GLU A 387 16.86 -4.12 -16.79
C GLU A 387 15.62 -4.43 -15.92
N ASP A 388 15.09 -3.44 -15.19
CA ASP A 388 13.85 -3.60 -14.42
C ASP A 388 12.68 -4.02 -15.33
N VAL A 389 12.57 -3.41 -16.53
CA VAL A 389 11.54 -3.76 -17.51
C VAL A 389 11.78 -5.13 -18.14
N ALA A 390 13.04 -5.51 -18.37
CA ALA A 390 13.38 -6.84 -18.86
C ALA A 390 12.93 -7.95 -17.88
N ILE A 391 13.13 -7.73 -16.57
CA ILE A 391 12.67 -8.64 -15.53
C ILE A 391 11.15 -8.66 -15.46
N LEU A 392 10.49 -7.50 -15.52
CA LEU A 392 9.03 -7.43 -15.56
C LEU A 392 8.46 -8.23 -16.76
N ARG A 393 9.08 -8.09 -17.93
CA ARG A 393 8.71 -8.81 -19.15
C ARG A 393 8.85 -10.32 -19.00
N ARG A 394 9.94 -10.79 -18.39
CA ARG A 394 10.10 -12.21 -18.03
C ARG A 394 9.04 -12.66 -17.04
N GLY A 395 8.75 -11.85 -16.02
CA GLY A 395 7.68 -12.11 -15.06
C GLY A 395 6.31 -12.28 -15.72
N VAL A 396 5.98 -11.45 -16.71
CA VAL A 396 4.73 -11.61 -17.48
C VAL A 396 4.71 -12.92 -18.25
N SER A 397 5.82 -13.33 -18.86
CA SER A 397 5.92 -14.63 -19.55
C SER A 397 5.59 -15.78 -18.59
N ILE A 398 6.20 -15.77 -17.40
CA ILE A 398 5.97 -16.80 -16.37
C ILE A 398 4.50 -16.80 -15.93
N LEU A 399 3.88 -15.63 -15.75
CA LEU A 399 2.45 -15.56 -15.42
C LEU A 399 1.55 -16.17 -16.50
N ILE A 400 1.87 -15.96 -17.78
CA ILE A 400 1.11 -16.56 -18.89
C ILE A 400 1.24 -18.08 -18.85
N ASP A 401 2.45 -18.59 -18.64
CA ASP A 401 2.70 -20.04 -18.53
C ASP A 401 1.97 -20.65 -17.33
N MET A 402 1.99 -19.96 -16.18
CA MET A 402 1.22 -20.35 -14.99
C MET A 402 -0.28 -20.45 -15.29
N MET A 403 -0.86 -19.48 -16.02
CA MET A 403 -2.30 -19.46 -16.31
C MET A 403 -2.70 -20.68 -17.14
N PHE A 404 -1.95 -20.99 -18.19
CA PHE A 404 -2.19 -22.19 -19.01
C PHE A 404 -1.95 -23.48 -18.23
N GLN A 405 -0.91 -23.53 -17.39
CA GLN A 405 -0.65 -24.69 -16.53
C GLN A 405 -1.83 -24.98 -15.58
N ALA A 406 -2.50 -23.95 -15.06
CA ALA A 406 -3.69 -24.14 -14.23
C ALA A 406 -4.94 -24.57 -15.00
N GLY A 407 -4.95 -24.41 -16.33
CA GLY A 407 -6.05 -24.76 -17.22
C GLY A 407 -6.87 -23.57 -17.73
N ALA A 408 -6.27 -22.39 -17.86
CA ALA A 408 -6.93 -21.27 -18.53
C ALA A 408 -7.17 -21.58 -20.03
N GLU A 409 -8.35 -21.23 -20.54
CA GLU A 409 -8.71 -21.34 -21.96
C GLU A 409 -8.29 -20.09 -22.75
N GLU A 410 -8.35 -18.94 -22.08
CA GLU A 410 -7.91 -17.65 -22.61
C GLU A 410 -7.05 -16.93 -21.57
N VAL A 411 -6.05 -16.20 -22.04
CA VAL A 411 -5.18 -15.33 -21.24
C VAL A 411 -5.19 -13.93 -21.83
N TYR A 412 -5.40 -12.92 -20.97
CA TYR A 412 -5.36 -11.51 -21.32
C TYR A 412 -4.06 -10.91 -20.75
N PRO A 413 -3.00 -10.80 -21.57
CA PRO A 413 -1.67 -10.45 -21.07
C PRO A 413 -1.55 -8.99 -20.63
N GLY A 414 -2.37 -8.09 -21.19
CA GLY A 414 -2.29 -6.65 -20.89
C GLY A 414 -0.95 -6.02 -21.27
N VAL A 415 -0.32 -6.50 -22.35
CA VAL A 415 0.96 -5.97 -22.85
C VAL A 415 0.78 -5.39 -24.24
N HIS A 416 1.16 -4.12 -24.42
CA HIS A 416 1.11 -3.48 -25.73
C HIS A 416 2.15 -4.11 -26.68
N GLY A 417 1.66 -4.68 -27.79
CA GLY A 417 2.45 -5.42 -28.76
C GLY A 417 2.23 -6.93 -28.74
N LEU A 418 1.40 -7.44 -27.81
CA LEU A 418 0.85 -8.80 -27.86
C LEU A 418 -0.64 -8.79 -28.30
N PRO A 419 -1.17 -9.93 -28.75
CA PRO A 419 -2.62 -10.11 -28.88
C PRO A 419 -3.36 -9.78 -27.58
N GLU A 420 -4.56 -9.20 -27.70
CA GLU A 420 -5.42 -8.91 -26.54
C GLU A 420 -5.88 -10.17 -25.82
N VAL A 421 -6.05 -11.26 -26.57
CA VAL A 421 -6.44 -12.58 -26.10
C VAL A 421 -5.46 -13.59 -26.66
N ILE A 422 -4.95 -14.45 -25.78
CA ILE A 422 -4.06 -15.55 -26.11
C ILE A 422 -4.75 -16.86 -25.70
N THR A 423 -4.77 -17.86 -26.58
CA THR A 423 -5.40 -19.18 -26.35
C THR A 423 -4.39 -20.33 -26.31
N SER A 424 -3.10 -20.06 -26.54
CA SER A 424 -2.02 -21.01 -26.34
C SER A 424 -0.71 -20.30 -25.95
N PRO A 425 0.20 -20.98 -25.24
CA PRO A 425 1.51 -20.41 -24.88
C PRO A 425 2.32 -19.90 -26.09
N ASP A 426 2.20 -20.54 -27.25
CA ASP A 426 2.94 -20.15 -28.46
C ASP A 426 2.62 -18.73 -28.94
N GLN A 427 1.40 -18.25 -28.70
CA GLN A 427 1.01 -16.87 -29.06
C GLN A 427 1.69 -15.82 -28.16
N ALA A 428 2.29 -16.22 -27.04
CA ALA A 428 3.07 -15.35 -26.18
C ALA A 428 4.56 -15.25 -26.59
N GLN A 429 5.06 -16.10 -27.49
CA GLN A 429 6.46 -16.08 -27.95
C GLN A 429 6.97 -14.69 -28.41
N PRO A 430 6.17 -13.83 -29.08
CA PRO A 430 6.61 -12.49 -29.46
C PRO A 430 7.03 -11.60 -28.27
N LEU A 431 6.58 -11.90 -27.05
CA LEU A 431 6.96 -11.19 -25.82
C LEU A 431 8.48 -11.18 -25.62
N ALA A 432 9.17 -12.26 -26.03
CA ALA A 432 10.62 -12.38 -25.93
C ALA A 432 11.36 -11.29 -26.73
N GLY A 433 10.79 -10.86 -27.87
CA GLY A 433 11.37 -9.88 -28.78
C GLY A 433 10.86 -8.45 -28.60
N LEU A 434 9.91 -8.20 -27.69
CA LEU A 434 9.42 -6.84 -27.43
C LEU A 434 10.52 -6.00 -26.76
N SER A 435 10.56 -4.71 -27.13
CA SER A 435 11.45 -3.75 -26.50
C SER A 435 11.15 -3.62 -25.00
N ASN A 436 12.18 -3.38 -24.20
CA ASN A 436 12.08 -3.08 -22.77
C ASN A 436 11.58 -1.63 -22.52
N ASP A 437 10.53 -1.23 -23.23
CA ASP A 437 9.86 0.06 -23.04
C ASP A 437 8.81 -0.07 -21.93
N PRO A 438 8.94 0.67 -20.81
CA PRO A 438 8.00 0.56 -19.70
C PRO A 438 6.57 0.98 -20.07
N ARG A 439 6.35 1.67 -21.20
CA ARG A 439 5.01 2.03 -21.70
C ARG A 439 4.22 0.84 -22.23
N ARG A 440 4.86 -0.31 -22.43
CA ARG A 440 4.18 -1.53 -22.88
C ARG A 440 3.40 -2.23 -21.78
N PHE A 441 3.68 -1.92 -20.52
CA PHE A 441 3.15 -2.63 -19.36
C PHE A 441 2.26 -1.70 -18.52
N HIS A 442 1.16 -2.24 -18.01
CA HIS A 442 0.29 -1.54 -17.07
C HIS A 442 0.78 -1.76 -15.64
N CYS A 443 1.74 -0.95 -15.20
CA CYS A 443 2.30 -1.07 -13.86
C CYS A 443 1.53 -0.25 -12.83
N ILE A 444 1.39 -0.81 -11.63
CA ILE A 444 0.90 -0.13 -10.43
C ILE A 444 1.97 -0.27 -9.33
N ALA A 445 2.16 0.76 -8.53
CA ALA A 445 2.94 0.72 -7.30
C ALA A 445 2.04 1.05 -6.11
N ALA A 446 2.40 0.57 -4.92
CA ALA A 446 1.72 0.90 -3.67
C ALA A 446 2.72 1.47 -2.65
N HIS A 447 2.21 2.33 -1.76
CA HIS A 447 2.94 2.83 -0.60
C HIS A 447 2.44 2.22 0.70
#